data_AF-A0AAX4J4N3-F1
#
_entry.id   AF-A0AAX4J4N3-F1
#
_cell.length_a   1.000
_cell.length_b   1.000
_cell.length_c   1.000
_cell.angle_alpha   90.00
_cell.angle_beta   90.00
_cell.angle_gamma   90.00
#
_symmetry.space_group_name_H-M   'P 1'
#
loop_
_entity.id
_entity.type
_entity.pdbx_description
1 polymer ?
#
loop_
_entity_poly.entity_id
_entity_poly.type
_entity_poly.pdbx_seq_one_letter_code
_entity_poly.pdbx_strand_id
1 'polypeptide(L)'
;MARSPATGGRVQMDYEFVEAEKCAQLLSHGKLPISTSNSMVYLGKRLSQPDSWVAQNYQLYNIPQGNDCLHGHDETCILDLAIGHNPVCLYALGFPAVLEGHAVVNSPYPTGP
;
A
#
# COMPACT_ATOMS: atom_id res chain seq x y z
N MET A 1 -28.06 -2.37 9.69
CA MET A 1 -27.46 -2.33 11.04
C MET A 1 -27.04 -3.75 11.40
N ALA A 2 -25.74 -4.07 11.37
CA ALA A 2 -25.24 -5.43 11.58
C ALA A 2 -25.33 -5.81 13.08
N ARG A 3 -26.04 -6.90 13.41
CA ARG A 3 -26.47 -7.23 14.78
C ARG A 3 -25.56 -8.22 15.53
N SER A 4 -24.40 -8.58 15.01
CA SER A 4 -23.36 -9.32 15.76
C SER A 4 -22.01 -9.12 15.06
N PRO A 5 -21.04 -8.40 15.66
CA PRO A 5 -19.70 -8.32 15.09
C PRO A 5 -19.08 -9.72 15.05
N ALA A 6 -18.59 -10.12 13.88
CA ALA A 6 -17.85 -11.38 13.75
C ALA A 6 -16.54 -11.26 14.55
N THR A 7 -16.32 -12.21 15.46
CA THR A 7 -15.15 -12.23 16.33
C THR A 7 -14.19 -13.30 15.81
N GLY A 8 -13.30 -12.91 14.89
CA GLY A 8 -12.34 -13.82 14.25
C GLY A 8 -12.98 -14.89 13.33
N GLY A 9 -12.17 -15.43 12.41
CA GLY A 9 -12.59 -16.48 11.49
C GLY A 9 -13.16 -15.98 10.14
N ARG A 10 -13.45 -16.92 9.24
CA ARG A 10 -13.94 -16.62 7.89
C ARG A 10 -15.41 -16.18 7.97
N VAL A 11 -15.68 -14.91 7.65
CA VAL A 11 -17.04 -14.46 7.36
C VAL A 11 -17.30 -14.67 5.88
N GLN A 12 -18.34 -15.43 5.54
CA GLN A 12 -18.75 -15.55 4.14
C GLN A 12 -19.35 -14.22 3.70
N MET A 13 -18.76 -13.62 2.68
CA MET A 13 -19.17 -12.36 2.07
C MET A 13 -19.23 -12.56 0.57
N ASP A 14 -20.27 -12.00 -0.05
CA ASP A 14 -20.35 -11.90 -1.50
C ASP A 14 -19.42 -10.76 -1.98
N TYR A 15 -18.82 -10.93 -3.16
CA TYR A 15 -17.96 -9.93 -3.77
C TYR A 15 -18.23 -9.82 -5.27
N GLU A 16 -17.92 -8.65 -5.82
CA GLU A 16 -17.94 -8.39 -7.25
C GLU A 16 -16.67 -7.64 -7.65
N PHE A 17 -16.30 -7.75 -8.93
CA PHE A 17 -15.23 -6.94 -9.48
C PHE A 17 -15.79 -5.58 -9.92
N VAL A 18 -15.13 -4.52 -9.46
CA VAL A 18 -15.49 -3.14 -9.80
C VAL A 18 -14.27 -2.38 -10.30
N GLU A 19 -14.52 -1.34 -11.09
CA GLU A 19 -13.50 -0.36 -11.47
C GLU A 19 -12.87 0.29 -10.22
N ALA A 20 -11.56 0.52 -10.27
CA ALA A 20 -10.79 1.05 -9.15
C ALA A 20 -11.27 2.45 -8.71
N GLU A 21 -11.83 3.23 -9.63
CA GLU A 21 -12.43 4.54 -9.39
C GLU A 21 -13.56 4.48 -8.38
N LYS A 22 -14.32 3.38 -8.33
CA LYS A 22 -15.38 3.21 -7.31
C LYS A 22 -14.80 3.13 -5.90
N CYS A 23 -13.53 2.79 -5.78
CA CYS A 23 -12.78 2.72 -4.54
C CYS A 23 -11.94 3.98 -4.27
N ALA A 24 -11.97 5.01 -5.13
CA ALA A 24 -11.06 6.16 -5.03
C ALA A 24 -11.10 6.85 -3.65
N GLN A 25 -12.26 6.91 -3.00
CA GLN A 25 -12.43 7.45 -1.65
C GLN A 25 -11.71 6.64 -0.54
N LEU A 26 -11.38 5.38 -0.81
CA LEU A 26 -10.62 4.49 0.08
C LEU A 26 -9.11 4.57 -0.20
N LEU A 27 -8.71 5.19 -1.30
CA LEU A 27 -7.33 5.26 -1.76
C LEU A 27 -6.69 6.61 -1.39
N SER A 28 -5.37 6.60 -1.16
CA SER A 28 -4.62 7.81 -0.83
C SER A 28 -4.61 8.75 -2.04
N HIS A 29 -5.34 9.86 -1.94
CA HIS A 29 -5.52 10.82 -3.03
C HIS A 29 -6.01 10.20 -4.34
N GLY A 30 -6.80 9.12 -4.27
CA GLY A 30 -7.31 8.39 -5.44
C GLY A 30 -6.25 7.55 -6.18
N LYS A 31 -5.02 7.46 -5.67
CA LYS A 31 -3.94 6.65 -6.22
C LYS A 31 -3.68 5.42 -5.36
N LEU A 32 -3.18 4.35 -5.98
CA LEU A 32 -2.72 3.17 -5.24
C LEU A 32 -1.43 3.49 -4.48
N PRO A 33 -1.41 3.47 -3.14
CA PRO A 33 -0.18 3.61 -2.38
C PRO A 33 0.65 2.33 -2.52
N ILE A 34 1.92 2.49 -2.91
CA ILE A 34 2.86 1.39 -3.12
C ILE A 34 4.13 1.65 -2.30
N SER A 35 4.49 0.68 -1.45
CA SER A 35 5.76 0.71 -0.71
C SER A 35 6.94 0.44 -1.66
N THR A 36 7.90 1.37 -1.70
CA THR A 36 9.05 1.33 -2.64
C THR A 36 10.01 0.18 -2.38
N SER A 37 10.17 -0.29 -1.14
CA SER A 37 11.20 -1.30 -0.83
C SER A 37 10.84 -2.70 -1.31
N ASN A 38 9.55 -3.04 -1.35
CA ASN A 38 9.12 -4.45 -1.56
C ASN A 38 8.24 -4.67 -2.80
N SER A 39 7.68 -3.61 -3.38
CA SER A 39 6.61 -3.74 -4.39
C SER A 39 7.05 -3.43 -5.81
N MET A 40 8.35 -3.18 -6.05
CA MET A 40 8.85 -2.78 -7.37
C MET A 40 8.68 -3.86 -8.44
N VAL A 41 8.73 -5.15 -8.09
CA VAL A 41 8.44 -6.23 -9.04
C VAL A 41 6.98 -6.21 -9.49
N TYR A 42 6.05 -5.95 -8.56
CA TYR A 42 4.63 -5.81 -8.90
C TYR A 42 4.42 -4.58 -9.80
N LEU A 43 4.96 -3.42 -9.39
CA LEU A 43 4.82 -2.18 -10.13
C LEU A 43 5.43 -2.32 -11.53
N GLY A 44 6.62 -2.91 -11.66
CA GLY A 44 7.26 -3.15 -12.96
C GLY A 44 6.38 -3.93 -13.93
N LYS A 45 5.70 -5.00 -13.47
CA LYS A 45 4.75 -5.75 -14.30
C LYS A 45 3.56 -4.91 -14.76
N ARG A 46 3.09 -3.97 -13.92
CA ARG A 46 1.99 -3.06 -14.26
C ARG A 46 2.45 -1.97 -15.22
N LEU A 47 3.66 -1.44 -15.06
CA LEU A 47 4.24 -0.44 -15.97
C LEU A 47 4.50 -1.02 -17.38
N SER A 48 4.73 -2.34 -17.51
CA SER A 48 4.75 -3.01 -18.82
C SER A 48 3.36 -3.12 -19.50
N GLN A 49 2.29 -2.72 -18.80
CA GLN A 49 0.92 -2.65 -19.29
C GLN A 49 0.44 -1.19 -19.14
N PRO A 50 0.82 -0.28 -20.07
CA PRO A 50 0.60 1.16 -19.90
C PRO A 50 -0.89 1.54 -19.78
N ASP A 51 -1.79 0.73 -20.35
CA ASP A 51 -3.24 0.91 -20.24
C ASP A 51 -3.82 0.40 -18.92
N SER A 52 -3.01 -0.21 -18.05
CA SER A 52 -3.47 -0.63 -16.73
C SER A 52 -3.71 0.57 -15.84
N TRP A 53 -4.81 0.55 -15.09
CA TRP A 53 -5.14 1.61 -14.14
C TRP A 53 -4.01 1.93 -13.17
N VAL A 54 -3.29 0.90 -12.69
CA VAL A 54 -2.17 1.05 -11.76
C VAL A 54 -0.99 1.80 -12.39
N ALA A 55 -0.67 1.55 -13.67
CA ALA A 55 0.41 2.27 -14.35
C ALA A 55 0.15 3.79 -14.43
N GLN A 56 -1.12 4.18 -14.41
CA GLN A 56 -1.57 5.56 -14.50
C GLN A 56 -1.86 6.19 -13.13
N ASN A 57 -2.15 5.38 -12.10
CA ASN A 57 -2.69 5.83 -10.81
C ASN A 57 -1.97 5.18 -9.62
N TYR A 58 -0.65 5.34 -9.52
CA TYR A 58 0.13 4.90 -8.37
C TYR A 58 0.84 6.07 -7.68
N GLN A 59 1.13 5.88 -6.38
CA GLN A 59 2.00 6.76 -5.60
C GLN A 59 2.98 5.90 -4.82
N LEU A 60 4.26 6.22 -4.92
CA LEU A 60 5.32 5.52 -4.20
C LEU A 60 5.58 6.19 -2.85
N TYR A 61 5.72 5.37 -1.81
CA TYR A 61 6.04 5.81 -0.44
C TYR A 61 7.28 5.09 0.11
N ASN A 62 8.18 5.82 0.78
CA ASN A 62 9.39 5.28 1.42
C ASN A 62 9.12 4.70 2.82
N ILE A 63 8.03 3.95 2.95
CA ILE A 63 7.72 3.19 4.15
C ILE A 63 7.91 1.71 3.77
N PRO A 64 9.07 1.09 4.07
CA PRO A 64 9.30 -0.32 3.77
C PRO A 64 8.20 -1.18 4.39
N GLN A 65 7.69 -2.13 3.63
CA GLN A 65 6.78 -3.15 4.14
C GLN A 65 7.54 -4.10 5.10
N GLY A 66 7.64 -3.71 6.36
CA GLY A 66 7.73 -4.66 7.47
C GLY A 66 6.31 -5.03 7.93
N ASN A 67 6.16 -6.16 8.62
CA ASN A 67 4.87 -6.61 9.18
C ASN A 67 4.29 -5.63 10.21
N ASP A 68 5.02 -4.56 10.52
CA ASP A 68 4.79 -3.66 11.62
C ASP A 68 4.49 -2.22 11.16
N CYS A 69 4.76 -1.83 9.91
CA CYS A 69 4.64 -0.44 9.43
C CYS A 69 5.31 0.59 10.38
N LEU A 70 6.32 0.16 11.16
CA LEU A 70 6.94 0.97 12.21
C LEU A 70 8.17 1.72 11.72
N HIS A 71 8.64 1.42 10.52
CA HIS A 71 9.92 1.87 10.02
C HIS A 71 9.80 2.55 8.66
N GLY A 72 10.63 3.57 8.44
CA GLY A 72 10.71 4.33 7.20
C GLY A 72 10.47 5.82 7.37
N HIS A 73 10.25 6.47 6.23
CA HIS A 73 9.92 7.88 6.13
C HIS A 73 8.60 8.04 5.37
N ASP A 74 7.67 8.81 5.94
CA ASP A 74 6.43 9.19 5.24
C ASP A 74 6.72 10.27 4.20
N GLU A 75 7.28 9.82 3.09
CA GLU A 75 7.64 10.66 1.95
C GLU A 75 7.26 9.97 0.65
N THR A 76 6.99 10.79 -0.37
CA THR A 76 6.73 10.31 -1.71
C THR A 76 8.01 10.16 -2.50
N CYS A 77 8.08 9.08 -3.29
CA CYS A 77 9.21 8.83 -4.20
C CYS A 77 8.80 8.99 -5.67
N ILE A 78 9.77 9.26 -6.52
CA ILE A 78 9.60 9.37 -7.96
C ILE A 78 10.32 8.19 -8.63
N LEU A 79 9.66 7.55 -9.59
CA LEU A 79 10.27 6.53 -10.43
C LEU A 79 10.47 7.10 -11.84
N ASP A 80 11.73 7.24 -12.23
CA ASP A 80 12.11 7.55 -13.60
C ASP A 80 12.82 6.33 -14.20
N LEU A 81 12.09 5.60 -15.05
CA LEU A 81 12.61 4.42 -15.74
C LEU A 81 13.71 4.75 -16.77
N ALA A 82 13.86 6.01 -17.18
CA ALA A 82 15.00 6.43 -17.99
C ALA A 82 16.30 6.51 -17.18
N ILE A 83 16.20 6.73 -15.87
CA ILE A 83 17.35 6.81 -14.95
C ILE A 83 17.64 5.43 -14.35
N GLY A 84 16.61 4.65 -13.98
CA GLY A 84 16.79 3.29 -13.48
C GLY A 84 15.54 2.65 -12.90
N HIS A 85 15.72 1.44 -12.36
CA HIS A 85 14.63 0.64 -11.80
C HIS A 85 14.34 0.92 -10.32
N ASN A 86 15.11 1.80 -9.68
CA ASN A 86 14.93 2.16 -8.28
C ASN A 86 14.28 3.55 -8.16
N PRO A 87 13.25 3.70 -7.31
CA PRO A 87 12.69 5.01 -7.02
C PRO A 87 13.71 5.95 -6.36
N VAL A 88 13.57 7.24 -6.62
CA VAL A 88 14.31 8.31 -5.95
C VAL A 88 13.43 8.90 -4.87
N CYS A 89 13.93 8.94 -3.63
CA CYS A 89 13.26 9.51 -2.46
C CYS A 89 14.22 10.53 -1.80
N LEU A 90 13.72 11.35 -0.87
CA LEU A 90 14.56 12.31 -0.14
C LEU A 90 15.46 11.58 0.88
N TYR A 91 14.97 10.53 1.55
CA TYR A 91 15.78 9.63 2.35
C TYR A 91 16.16 8.36 1.60
N ALA A 92 17.22 7.68 2.05
CA ALA A 92 17.67 6.44 1.44
C ALA A 92 16.56 5.37 1.52
N LEU A 93 16.36 4.65 0.41
CA LEU A 93 15.39 3.55 0.34
C LEU A 93 15.69 2.47 1.39
N GLY A 94 14.66 2.05 2.11
CA GLY A 94 14.77 0.96 3.09
C GLY A 94 15.54 1.33 4.36
N PHE A 95 15.80 2.62 4.60
CA PHE A 95 16.40 3.07 5.85
C PHE A 95 15.46 2.78 7.04
N PRO A 96 15.92 2.06 8.08
CA PRO A 96 15.06 1.61 9.18
C PRO A 96 14.90 2.70 10.26
N ALA A 97 14.62 3.95 9.88
CA ALA A 97 14.22 4.98 10.83
C ALA A 97 12.90 4.59 11.49
N VAL A 98 12.68 4.98 12.75
CA VAL A 98 11.35 4.90 13.36
C VAL A 98 10.41 5.83 12.59
N LEU A 99 9.26 5.32 12.19
CA LEU A 99 8.25 6.10 11.48
C LEU A 99 7.63 7.12 12.45
N GLU A 100 7.86 8.41 12.17
CA GLU A 100 7.31 9.51 12.97
C GLU A 100 5.94 9.97 12.45
N GLY A 101 5.11 10.54 13.33
CA GLY A 101 3.82 11.12 12.96
C GLY A 101 2.67 10.11 12.80
N HIS A 102 2.95 8.81 12.87
CA HIS A 102 1.96 7.74 12.71
C HIS A 102 1.89 6.87 13.96
N ALA A 103 0.69 6.79 14.57
CA ALA A 103 0.45 5.85 15.65
C ALA A 103 0.08 4.48 15.05
N VAL A 104 1.01 3.53 15.10
CA VAL A 104 0.71 2.15 14.72
C VAL A 104 0.39 1.34 15.97
N VAL A 105 -0.82 0.79 16.00
CA VAL A 105 -1.28 -0.11 17.07
C VAL A 105 -1.63 -1.46 16.49
N ASN A 106 -1.16 -2.53 17.12
CA ASN A 106 -1.63 -3.86 16.81
C ASN A 106 -3.06 -4.01 17.31
N SER A 107 -4.00 -4.27 16.40
CA SER A 107 -5.34 -4.68 16.78
C SER A 107 -5.30 -6.14 17.21
N PRO A 108 -5.64 -6.48 18.47
CA PRO A 108 -5.68 -7.86 18.90
C PRO A 108 -6.72 -8.59 18.05
N TYR A 109 -6.28 -9.60 17.29
CA TYR A 109 -7.20 -10.45 16.53
C TYR A 109 -7.81 -11.47 17.51
N PRO A 110 -9.09 -11.36 17.87
CA PRO A 110 -9.69 -12.37 18.72
C PRO A 110 -9.84 -13.65 17.90
N THR A 111 -9.36 -14.77 18.43
CA THR A 111 -9.72 -16.09 17.89
C THR A 111 -11.20 -16.32 18.21
N GLY A 112 -12.02 -16.63 17.21
CA GLY A 112 -13.39 -17.07 17.44
C GLY A 112 -13.45 -18.33 18.32
N PRO A 113 -14.63 -18.68 18.85
CA PRO A 113 -14.82 -19.91 19.64
C PRO A 113 -14.46 -21.18 18.86
#